data_AF-A0A225UY37-F1
#
_entry.id   AF-A0A225UY37-F1
#
_cell.length_a   1.000
_cell.length_b   1.000
_cell.length_c   1.000
_cell.angle_alpha   90.00
_cell.angle_beta   90.00
_cell.angle_gamma   90.00
#
_symmetry.space_group_name_H-M   'P 1'
#
loop_
_entity.id
_entity.type
_entity.pdbx_description
1 polymer ?
#
loop_
_entity_poly.entity_id
_entity_poly.type
_entity_poly.pdbx_seq_one_letter_code
_entity_poly.pdbx_strand_id
1 'polypeptide(L)'
;MALAPVSWDAPPAYNGPDVHLVSIPASVAALRSGAKVYPGHVGLEVLLCFESLDSTDLHDLDTLMGGDVADCLPLLRPRVAPASIAAEVSFIAGQRESAALLGQFPLYRLAERMINSLSFIRRLLAKIRHLQVASEAESNGTLSSETLVARENFDAMRREWTVMCRHWGQRVRSLEQSRTISENSLRQGHRDAESRHQARVTDLTDQVAQLQAQLRASDTARQAAERGADERVLDVNASSISSWGTSRRSM
;
A
#
# COMPACT_ATOMS: atom_id res chain seq x y z
N MET A 1 -23.69 -30.72 9.73
CA MET A 1 -24.27 -29.85 8.68
C MET A 1 -23.28 -29.81 7.54
N ALA A 2 -23.62 -30.41 6.40
CA ALA A 2 -22.75 -30.42 5.22
C ALA A 2 -22.74 -29.00 4.63
N LEU A 3 -21.55 -28.39 4.54
CA LEU A 3 -21.32 -27.14 3.83
C LEU A 3 -21.67 -27.38 2.35
N ALA A 4 -22.73 -26.73 1.87
CA ALA A 4 -23.04 -26.74 0.45
C ALA A 4 -21.84 -26.18 -0.34
N PRO A 5 -21.50 -26.76 -1.51
CA PRO A 5 -20.38 -26.30 -2.31
C PRO A 5 -20.59 -24.84 -2.73
N VAL A 6 -19.51 -24.05 -2.62
CA VAL A 6 -19.46 -22.66 -3.07
C VAL A 6 -19.78 -22.63 -4.57
N SER A 7 -20.90 -22.00 -4.93
CA SER A 7 -21.20 -21.66 -6.32
C SER A 7 -20.48 -20.34 -6.66
N TRP A 8 -19.83 -20.32 -7.82
CA TRP A 8 -19.12 -19.17 -8.37
C TRP A 8 -19.98 -18.37 -9.36
N ASP A 9 -21.26 -18.69 -9.47
CA ASP A 9 -22.15 -18.03 -10.41
C ASP A 9 -22.55 -16.65 -9.89
N ALA A 10 -22.26 -15.62 -10.69
CA ALA A 10 -22.69 -14.26 -10.41
C ALA A 10 -24.22 -14.20 -10.29
N PRO A 11 -24.78 -13.32 -9.43
CA PRO A 11 -26.21 -13.07 -9.40
C PRO A 11 -26.71 -12.73 -10.82
N PRO A 12 -27.94 -13.14 -11.18
CA PRO A 12 -28.49 -12.82 -12.50
C PRO A 12 -28.43 -11.30 -12.73
N ALA A 13 -27.77 -10.90 -13.81
CA ALA A 13 -27.66 -9.50 -14.18
C ALA A 13 -29.06 -8.96 -14.49
N TYR A 14 -29.52 -7.99 -13.69
CA TYR A 14 -30.67 -7.19 -14.05
C TYR A 14 -30.18 -6.12 -15.04
N ASN A 15 -30.54 -6.29 -16.32
CA ASN A 15 -30.20 -5.35 -17.40
C ASN A 15 -31.26 -4.24 -17.56
N GLY A 16 -31.91 -3.82 -16.46
CA GLY A 16 -32.73 -2.62 -16.50
C GLY A 16 -31.84 -1.38 -16.60
N PRO A 17 -32.28 -0.30 -17.27
CA PRO A 17 -31.53 0.95 -17.28
C PRO A 17 -31.34 1.42 -15.83
N ASP A 18 -30.08 1.63 -15.47
CA ASP A 18 -29.61 2.25 -14.23
C ASP A 18 -29.85 1.53 -12.90
N VAL A 19 -30.50 0.36 -12.83
CA VAL A 19 -30.67 -0.37 -11.55
C VAL A 19 -29.71 -1.54 -11.48
N HIS A 20 -28.91 -1.60 -10.41
CA HIS A 20 -27.90 -2.63 -10.18
C HIS A 20 -28.22 -3.40 -8.91
N LEU A 21 -27.98 -4.70 -8.97
CA LEU A 21 -28.20 -5.62 -7.87
C LEU A 21 -26.86 -6.17 -7.39
N VAL A 22 -26.51 -5.91 -6.13
CA VAL A 22 -25.24 -6.34 -5.55
C VAL A 22 -25.49 -7.23 -4.35
N SER A 23 -24.78 -8.35 -4.32
CA SER A 23 -24.76 -9.21 -3.14
C SER A 23 -23.79 -8.64 -2.11
N ILE A 24 -24.27 -8.41 -0.88
CA ILE A 24 -23.44 -7.96 0.24
C ILE A 24 -23.56 -8.94 1.42
N PRO A 25 -22.51 -9.11 2.25
CA PRO A 25 -22.60 -9.94 3.44
C PRO A 25 -23.77 -9.53 4.35
N ALA A 26 -24.56 -10.51 4.76
CA ALA A 26 -25.73 -10.29 5.60
C ALA A 26 -25.31 -9.75 6.97
N SER A 27 -25.88 -8.62 7.37
CA SER A 27 -25.67 -8.05 8.70
C SER A 27 -26.62 -8.69 9.72
N VAL A 28 -26.24 -8.64 11.00
CA VAL A 28 -27.12 -9.05 12.11
C VAL A 28 -28.44 -8.27 12.10
N ALA A 29 -28.41 -7.00 11.69
CA ALA A 29 -29.60 -6.18 11.55
C ALA A 29 -30.53 -6.71 10.44
N ALA A 30 -29.97 -7.09 9.28
CA ALA A 30 -30.73 -7.65 8.18
C ALA A 30 -31.38 -9.01 8.55
N LEU A 31 -30.65 -9.84 9.31
CA LEU A 31 -31.20 -11.09 9.84
C LEU A 31 -32.35 -10.84 10.82
N ARG A 32 -32.22 -9.85 11.70
CA ARG A 32 -33.26 -9.47 12.66
C ARG A 32 -34.48 -8.82 12.03
N SER A 33 -34.31 -8.11 10.91
CA SER A 33 -35.40 -7.47 10.18
C SER A 33 -36.17 -8.42 9.26
N GLY A 34 -35.78 -9.70 9.19
CA GLY A 34 -36.38 -10.68 8.28
C GLY A 34 -36.03 -10.44 6.80
N ALA A 35 -34.89 -9.80 6.52
CA ALA A 35 -34.43 -9.62 5.15
C ALA A 35 -34.22 -10.98 4.46
N LYS A 36 -34.52 -11.04 3.15
CA LYS A 36 -34.30 -12.24 2.35
C LYS A 36 -32.78 -12.47 2.20
N VAL A 37 -32.27 -13.47 2.91
CA VAL A 37 -30.87 -13.92 2.85
C VAL A 37 -30.74 -15.18 2.01
N TYR A 38 -29.57 -15.35 1.39
CA TYR A 38 -29.22 -16.54 0.61
C TYR A 38 -27.75 -16.89 0.85
N PRO A 39 -27.36 -18.16 0.67
CA PRO A 39 -25.95 -18.53 0.66
C PRO A 39 -25.26 -17.91 -0.56
N GLY A 40 -24.21 -17.14 -0.33
CA GLY A 40 -23.38 -16.48 -1.33
C GLY A 40 -21.90 -16.69 -1.06
N HIS A 41 -21.06 -15.90 -1.73
CA HIS A 41 -19.62 -16.13 -1.82
C HIS A 41 -18.90 -15.98 -0.46
N VAL A 42 -19.36 -15.06 0.38
CA VAL A 42 -18.76 -14.75 1.68
C VAL A 42 -19.60 -15.29 2.86
N GLY A 43 -20.51 -16.24 2.59
CA GLY A 43 -21.45 -16.78 3.57
C GLY A 43 -22.88 -16.34 3.31
N LEU A 44 -23.65 -15.98 4.34
CA LEU A 44 -25.01 -15.46 4.12
C LEU A 44 -24.91 -14.05 3.53
N GLU A 45 -25.64 -13.80 2.45
CA GLU A 45 -25.67 -12.53 1.73
C GLU A 45 -27.10 -12.01 1.58
N VAL A 46 -27.21 -10.69 1.38
CA VAL A 46 -28.45 -9.96 1.08
C VAL A 46 -28.24 -9.20 -0.23
N LEU A 47 -29.29 -9.13 -1.06
CA LEU A 47 -29.27 -8.32 -2.26
C LEU A 47 -29.55 -6.86 -1.89
N LEU A 48 -28.63 -5.98 -2.23
CA LEU A 48 -28.81 -4.54 -2.18
C LEU A 48 -29.06 -4.04 -3.61
N CYS A 49 -30.19 -3.37 -3.80
CA CYS A 49 -30.48 -2.65 -5.03
C CYS A 49 -29.91 -1.23 -4.93
N PHE A 50 -29.30 -0.73 -5.99
CA PHE A 50 -28.98 0.68 -6.11
C PHE A 50 -29.18 1.18 -7.53
N GLU A 51 -29.46 2.48 -7.66
CA GLU A 51 -29.51 3.14 -8.96
C GLU A 51 -28.18 3.83 -9.26
N SER A 52 -27.62 3.60 -10.45
CA SER A 52 -26.43 4.28 -10.92
C SER A 52 -26.69 5.72 -11.32
N LEU A 53 -25.63 6.51 -11.40
CA LEU A 53 -25.69 7.86 -11.95
C LEU A 53 -25.80 7.78 -13.47
N ASP A 54 -26.86 8.35 -14.01
CA ASP A 54 -27.03 8.49 -15.46
C ASP A 54 -26.17 9.63 -16.02
N SER A 55 -26.23 9.87 -17.34
CA SER A 55 -25.47 10.94 -17.97
C SER A 55 -25.84 12.33 -17.46
N THR A 56 -27.10 12.53 -17.08
CA THR A 56 -27.60 13.80 -16.56
C THR A 56 -27.10 14.03 -15.14
N ASP A 57 -27.17 13.00 -14.29
CA ASP A 57 -26.61 13.04 -12.94
C ASP A 57 -25.11 13.35 -12.95
N LEU A 58 -24.34 12.76 -13.87
CA LEU A 58 -22.91 13.02 -13.98
C LEU A 58 -22.61 14.45 -14.46
N HIS A 59 -23.42 14.99 -15.37
CA HIS A 59 -23.29 16.37 -15.83
C HIS A 59 -23.65 17.39 -14.73
N ASP A 60 -24.73 17.13 -14.00
CA ASP A 60 -25.14 17.96 -12.85
C ASP A 60 -24.04 17.97 -11.78
N LEU A 61 -23.44 16.80 -11.52
CA LEU A 61 -22.34 16.66 -10.59
C LEU A 61 -21.09 17.43 -11.05
N ASP A 62 -20.72 17.33 -12.34
CA ASP A 62 -19.61 18.10 -12.92
C ASP A 62 -19.83 19.61 -12.77
N THR A 63 -21.05 20.06 -13.04
CA THR A 63 -21.46 21.46 -12.94
C THR A 63 -21.41 21.95 -11.48
N LEU A 64 -21.92 21.17 -10.53
CA LEU A 64 -21.87 21.48 -9.09
C LEU A 64 -20.42 21.53 -8.57
N MET A 65 -19.54 20.74 -9.15
CA MET A 65 -18.13 20.64 -8.79
C MET A 65 -17.22 21.59 -9.58
N GLY A 66 -17.79 22.42 -10.46
CA GLY A 66 -17.04 23.43 -11.22
C GLY A 66 -16.11 22.87 -12.30
N GLY A 67 -16.40 21.68 -12.82
CA GLY A 67 -15.62 21.05 -13.90
C GLY A 67 -14.28 20.42 -13.49
N ASP A 68 -13.93 20.43 -12.20
CA ASP A 68 -12.63 19.94 -11.69
C ASP A 68 -12.61 18.40 -11.44
N VAL A 69 -13.72 17.71 -11.67
CA VAL A 69 -13.86 16.27 -11.36
C VAL A 69 -14.15 15.40 -12.57
N ALA A 70 -14.07 15.95 -13.79
CA ALA A 70 -14.39 15.26 -15.03
C ALA A 70 -13.64 13.92 -15.18
N ASP A 71 -12.38 13.86 -14.76
CA ASP A 71 -11.54 12.64 -14.81
C ASP A 71 -12.01 11.55 -13.82
N CYS A 72 -12.71 11.94 -12.75
CA CYS A 72 -13.21 11.03 -11.71
C CYS A 72 -14.62 10.50 -12.03
N LEU A 73 -15.41 11.18 -12.86
CA LEU A 73 -16.79 10.80 -13.19
C LEU A 73 -16.91 9.41 -13.85
N PRO A 74 -15.99 8.99 -14.75
CA PRO A 74 -16.00 7.63 -15.28
C PRO A 74 -15.87 6.55 -14.20
N LEU A 75 -15.19 6.85 -13.08
CA LEU A 75 -14.99 5.92 -11.96
C LEU A 75 -16.27 5.69 -11.14
N LEU A 76 -17.25 6.59 -11.25
CA LEU A 76 -18.55 6.47 -10.57
C LEU A 76 -19.55 5.62 -11.35
N ARG A 77 -19.26 5.30 -12.62
CA ARG A 77 -20.10 4.40 -13.41
C ARG A 77 -19.85 2.95 -12.97
N PRO A 78 -20.91 2.18 -12.69
CA PRO A 78 -20.76 0.76 -12.44
C PRO A 78 -20.04 0.10 -13.62
N ARG A 79 -18.97 -0.62 -13.32
CA ARG A 79 -18.24 -1.40 -14.32
C ARG A 79 -19.03 -2.68 -14.63
N VAL A 80 -18.93 -3.15 -15.87
CA VAL A 80 -19.30 -4.52 -16.22
C VAL A 80 -18.54 -5.50 -15.32
N ALA A 81 -19.24 -6.48 -14.76
CA ALA A 81 -18.65 -7.44 -13.83
C ALA A 81 -17.35 -8.04 -14.40
N PRO A 82 -16.25 -8.06 -13.62
CA PRO A 82 -14.97 -8.58 -14.10
C PRO A 82 -15.07 -10.08 -14.40
N ALA A 83 -14.31 -10.54 -15.40
CA ALA A 83 -14.29 -11.96 -15.76
C ALA A 83 -13.79 -12.88 -14.62
N SER A 84 -12.99 -12.32 -13.69
CA SER A 84 -12.62 -12.98 -12.44
C SER A 84 -12.31 -11.96 -11.34
N ILE A 85 -13.16 -11.93 -10.31
CA ILE A 85 -12.97 -11.09 -9.11
C ILE A 85 -11.69 -11.51 -8.38
N ALA A 86 -11.40 -12.82 -8.31
CA ALA A 86 -10.21 -13.34 -7.64
C ALA A 86 -8.93 -12.83 -8.30
N ALA A 87 -8.89 -12.78 -9.65
CA ALA A 87 -7.75 -12.23 -10.38
C ALA A 87 -7.57 -10.73 -10.08
N GLU A 88 -8.65 -9.96 -9.99
CA GLU A 88 -8.61 -8.52 -9.73
C GLU A 88 -8.15 -8.19 -8.30
N VAL A 89 -8.64 -8.91 -7.29
CA VAL A 89 -8.20 -8.76 -5.90
C VAL A 89 -6.76 -9.25 -5.70
N SER A 90 -6.30 -10.21 -6.51
CA SER A 90 -4.91 -10.68 -6.46
C SER A 90 -3.90 -9.73 -7.12
N PHE A 91 -4.36 -8.71 -7.84
CA PHE A 91 -3.49 -7.73 -8.48
C PHE A 91 -2.86 -6.79 -7.44
N ILE A 92 -1.55 -6.53 -7.55
CA ILE A 92 -0.80 -5.72 -6.59
C ILE A 92 -1.40 -4.31 -6.43
N ALA A 93 -1.87 -3.69 -7.51
CA ALA A 93 -2.53 -2.39 -7.39
C ALA A 93 -3.86 -2.51 -6.63
N GLY A 94 -4.68 -3.53 -6.93
CA GLY A 94 -5.93 -3.79 -6.21
C GLY A 94 -5.72 -4.02 -4.71
N GLN A 95 -4.65 -4.73 -4.35
CA GLN A 95 -4.26 -4.93 -2.93
C GLN A 95 -3.82 -3.63 -2.26
N ARG A 96 -3.05 -2.77 -2.96
CA ARG A 96 -2.61 -1.47 -2.44
C ARG A 96 -3.78 -0.52 -2.23
N GLU A 97 -4.68 -0.42 -3.20
CA GLU A 97 -5.91 0.39 -3.10
C GLU A 97 -6.80 -0.11 -1.98
N SER A 98 -7.00 -1.43 -1.88
CA SER A 98 -7.75 -2.04 -0.78
C SER A 98 -7.11 -1.71 0.56
N ALA A 99 -5.79 -1.87 0.70
CA ALA A 99 -5.08 -1.55 1.94
C ALA A 99 -5.22 -0.07 2.33
N ALA A 100 -5.15 0.85 1.35
CA ALA A 100 -5.31 2.28 1.60
C ALA A 100 -6.71 2.61 2.11
N LEU A 101 -7.74 2.02 1.49
CA LEU A 101 -9.13 2.22 1.87
C LEU A 101 -9.41 1.63 3.26
N LEU A 102 -8.86 0.45 3.55
CA LEU A 102 -9.01 -0.22 4.85
C LEU A 102 -8.20 0.44 5.97
N GLY A 103 -7.16 1.19 5.64
CA GLY A 103 -6.46 2.06 6.57
C GLY A 103 -7.31 3.24 7.05
N GLN A 104 -8.34 3.63 6.29
CA GLN A 104 -9.22 4.76 6.62
C GLN A 104 -10.61 4.33 7.10
N PHE A 105 -11.15 3.25 6.56
CA PHE A 105 -12.50 2.78 6.86
C PHE A 105 -12.50 1.30 7.27
N PRO A 106 -13.26 0.92 8.29
CA PRO A 106 -13.37 -0.49 8.67
C PRO A 106 -13.99 -1.30 7.53
N LEU A 107 -13.55 -2.55 7.35
CA LEU A 107 -14.10 -3.49 6.36
C LEU A 107 -15.60 -3.75 6.55
N TYR A 108 -16.05 -3.70 7.79
CA TYR A 108 -17.43 -4.01 8.15
C TYR A 108 -18.41 -3.07 7.42
N ARG A 109 -19.36 -3.68 6.70
CA ARG A 109 -20.41 -3.01 5.91
C ARG A 109 -19.86 -1.95 4.94
N LEU A 110 -18.62 -2.10 4.49
CA LEU A 110 -18.00 -1.14 3.58
C LEU A 110 -18.75 -1.07 2.25
N ALA A 111 -19.02 -2.22 1.62
CA ALA A 111 -19.74 -2.29 0.35
C ALA A 111 -21.12 -1.61 0.45
N GLU A 112 -21.87 -1.93 1.52
CA GLU A 112 -23.16 -1.32 1.79
C GLU A 112 -23.07 0.20 1.94
N ARG A 113 -22.07 0.70 2.68
CA ARG A 113 -21.85 2.16 2.83
C ARG A 113 -21.52 2.82 1.50
N MET A 114 -20.62 2.25 0.71
CA MET A 114 -20.24 2.81 -0.60
C MET A 114 -21.43 2.87 -1.55
N ILE A 115 -22.22 1.79 -1.63
CA ILE A 115 -23.42 1.73 -2.47
C ILE A 115 -24.47 2.75 -2.00
N ASN A 116 -24.70 2.84 -0.69
CA ASN A 116 -25.62 3.82 -0.11
C ASN A 116 -25.16 5.27 -0.35
N SER A 117 -23.85 5.54 -0.37
CA SER A 117 -23.31 6.86 -0.72
C SER A 117 -23.66 7.24 -2.16
N LEU A 118 -23.57 6.30 -3.10
CA LEU A 118 -23.96 6.55 -4.49
C LEU A 118 -25.47 6.86 -4.60
N SER A 119 -26.31 6.08 -3.92
CA SER A 119 -27.75 6.34 -3.84
C SER A 119 -28.09 7.65 -3.12
N PHE A 120 -27.25 8.11 -2.19
CA PHE A 120 -27.40 9.40 -1.55
C PHE A 120 -27.08 10.54 -2.54
N ILE A 121 -25.98 10.44 -3.29
CA ILE A 121 -25.61 11.42 -4.32
C ILE A 121 -26.74 11.59 -5.34
N ARG A 122 -27.29 10.49 -5.87
CA ARG A 122 -28.41 10.55 -6.84
C ARG A 122 -29.65 11.25 -6.27
N ARG A 123 -30.05 10.90 -5.04
CA ARG A 123 -31.18 11.58 -4.36
C ARG A 123 -30.92 13.06 -4.11
N LEU A 124 -29.68 13.42 -3.78
CA LEU A 124 -29.29 14.81 -3.59
C LEU A 124 -29.38 15.58 -4.91
N LEU A 125 -28.88 15.02 -6.01
CA LEU A 125 -28.97 15.62 -7.35
C LEU A 125 -30.44 15.81 -7.77
N ALA A 126 -31.28 14.79 -7.59
CA ALA A 126 -32.71 14.90 -7.86
C ALA A 126 -33.38 16.02 -7.04
N LYS A 127 -33.00 16.17 -5.77
CA LYS A 127 -33.51 17.24 -4.92
C LYS A 127 -33.01 18.63 -5.38
N ILE A 128 -31.76 18.74 -5.81
CA ILE A 128 -31.19 19.98 -6.35
C ILE A 128 -31.96 20.38 -7.62
N ARG A 129 -32.20 19.45 -8.56
CA ARG A 129 -33.02 19.68 -9.75
C ARG A 129 -34.42 20.17 -9.39
N HIS A 130 -35.08 19.50 -8.45
CA HIS A 130 -36.41 19.93 -7.98
C HIS A 130 -36.38 21.35 -7.41
N LEU A 131 -35.38 21.70 -6.60
CA LEU A 131 -35.24 23.05 -6.04
C LEU A 131 -34.93 24.10 -7.11
N GLN A 132 -34.16 23.76 -8.15
CA GLN A 132 -33.89 24.64 -9.28
C GLN A 132 -35.17 24.92 -10.07
N VAL A 133 -35.93 23.88 -10.41
CA VAL A 133 -37.23 24.02 -11.11
C VAL A 133 -38.22 24.82 -10.27
N ALA A 134 -38.29 24.56 -8.96
CA ALA A 134 -39.11 25.36 -8.05
C ALA A 134 -38.65 26.84 -8.03
N SER A 135 -37.35 27.10 -7.97
CA SER A 135 -36.79 28.46 -7.99
C SER A 135 -37.05 29.20 -9.31
N GLU A 136 -37.02 28.52 -10.45
CA GLU A 136 -37.34 29.10 -11.76
C GLU A 136 -38.83 29.44 -11.83
N ALA A 137 -39.70 28.55 -11.34
CA ALA A 137 -41.13 28.80 -11.22
C ALA A 137 -41.44 29.97 -10.26
N GLU A 138 -40.67 30.14 -9.19
CA GLU A 138 -40.82 31.25 -8.23
C GLU A 138 -40.29 32.60 -8.74
N SER A 139 -39.26 32.61 -9.59
CA SER A 139 -38.77 33.83 -10.27
C SER A 139 -39.82 34.46 -11.20
N ASN A 140 -40.84 33.66 -11.58
CA ASN A 140 -42.00 34.09 -12.34
C ASN A 140 -43.13 34.64 -11.44
N GLY A 141 -42.85 34.82 -10.15
CA GLY A 141 -43.65 35.60 -9.21
C GLY A 141 -44.50 34.76 -8.26
N THR A 142 -43.89 34.16 -7.23
CA THR A 142 -44.41 34.02 -5.83
C THR A 142 -43.33 33.31 -5.01
N LEU A 143 -42.80 33.90 -3.93
CA LEU A 143 -41.87 33.22 -3.01
C LEU A 143 -42.63 32.52 -1.87
N SER A 144 -42.47 31.21 -1.73
CA SER A 144 -42.90 30.48 -0.53
C SER A 144 -41.85 30.56 0.56
N SER A 145 -42.25 30.53 1.84
CA SER A 145 -41.30 30.51 2.96
C SER A 145 -40.42 29.25 2.97
N GLU A 146 -40.89 28.14 2.37
CA GLU A 146 -40.17 26.86 2.33
C GLU A 146 -38.94 26.87 1.42
N THR A 147 -39.00 27.59 0.29
CA THR A 147 -37.91 27.70 -0.69
C THR A 147 -36.79 28.61 -0.21
N LEU A 148 -37.11 29.67 0.53
CA LEU A 148 -36.12 30.50 1.20
C LEU A 148 -35.32 29.71 2.25
N VAL A 149 -36.02 28.91 3.07
CA VAL A 149 -35.38 28.01 4.06
C VAL A 149 -34.57 26.90 3.39
N ALA A 150 -35.06 26.31 2.29
CA ALA A 150 -34.32 25.30 1.54
C ALA A 150 -33.02 25.87 0.94
N ARG A 151 -33.04 27.12 0.49
CA ARG A 151 -31.88 27.82 -0.07
C ARG A 151 -30.84 28.14 1.00
N GLU A 152 -31.27 28.63 2.16
CA GLU A 152 -30.37 28.86 3.30
C GLU A 152 -29.71 27.56 3.78
N ASN A 153 -30.46 26.45 3.81
CA ASN A 153 -29.94 25.13 4.16
C ASN A 153 -28.91 24.62 3.13
N PHE A 154 -29.15 24.83 1.85
CA PHE A 154 -28.19 24.49 0.80
C PHE A 154 -26.91 25.32 0.92
N ASP A 155 -27.03 26.62 1.17
CA ASP A 155 -25.88 27.50 1.37
C ASP A 155 -25.08 27.15 2.64
N ALA A 156 -25.75 26.74 3.73
CA ALA A 156 -25.09 26.25 4.93
C ALA A 156 -24.30 24.96 4.65
N MET A 157 -24.94 23.98 4.00
CA MET A 157 -24.31 22.70 3.64
C MET A 157 -23.10 22.91 2.70
N ARG A 158 -23.22 23.82 1.73
CA ARG A 158 -22.11 24.17 0.82
C ARG A 158 -20.92 24.79 1.56
N ARG A 159 -21.16 25.63 2.56
CA ARG A 159 -20.09 26.22 3.39
C ARG A 159 -19.40 25.15 4.24
N GLU A 160 -20.16 24.29 4.90
CA GLU A 160 -19.62 23.18 5.69
C GLU A 160 -18.80 22.20 4.84
N TRP A 161 -19.31 21.84 3.66
CA TRP A 161 -18.58 21.02 2.69
C TRP A 161 -17.26 21.67 2.26
N THR A 162 -17.25 22.97 1.99
CA THR A 162 -16.02 23.72 1.63
C THR A 162 -14.98 23.69 2.75
N VAL A 163 -15.42 23.85 4.01
CA VAL A 163 -14.55 23.72 5.19
C VAL A 163 -13.98 22.30 5.29
N MET A 164 -14.82 21.29 5.06
CA MET A 164 -14.41 19.89 5.10
C MET A 164 -13.41 19.55 3.99
N CYS A 165 -13.62 20.00 2.75
CA CYS A 165 -12.67 19.83 1.65
C CYS A 165 -11.31 20.48 1.97
N ARG A 166 -11.33 21.69 2.55
CA ARG A 166 -10.10 22.38 2.99
C ARG A 166 -9.37 21.59 4.07
N HIS A 167 -10.09 21.08 5.07
CA HIS A 167 -9.54 20.30 6.17
C HIS A 167 -8.86 19.02 5.65
N TRP A 168 -9.56 18.24 4.82
CA TRP A 168 -9.01 17.01 4.26
C TRP A 168 -7.87 17.27 3.29
N GLY A 169 -7.95 18.31 2.46
CA GLY A 169 -6.85 18.72 1.59
C GLY A 169 -5.59 19.09 2.39
N GLN A 170 -5.73 19.77 3.54
CA GLN A 170 -4.60 20.02 4.45
C GLN A 170 -4.05 18.74 5.07
N ARG A 171 -4.93 17.82 5.47
CA ARG A 171 -4.54 16.55 6.08
C ARG A 171 -3.79 15.65 5.11
N VAL A 172 -4.22 15.58 3.85
CA VAL A 172 -3.52 14.86 2.77
C VAL A 172 -2.11 15.43 2.58
N ARG A 173 -1.98 16.75 2.42
CA ARG A 173 -0.66 17.39 2.28
C ARG A 173 0.27 17.13 3.47
N SER A 174 -0.28 17.15 4.69
CA SER A 174 0.49 16.84 5.90
C SER A 174 0.99 15.39 5.92
N LEU A 175 0.14 14.44 5.50
CA LEU A 175 0.52 13.03 5.40
C LEU A 175 1.58 12.80 4.31
N GLU A 176 1.46 13.46 3.15
CA GLU A 176 2.47 13.40 2.08
C GLU A 176 3.83 13.93 2.54
N GLN A 177 3.83 15.05 3.27
CA GLN A 177 5.05 15.60 3.86
C GLN A 177 5.65 14.64 4.89
N SER A 178 4.84 14.09 5.79
CA SER A 178 5.29 13.12 6.79
C SER A 178 5.89 11.86 6.14
N ARG A 179 5.23 11.34 5.11
CA ARG A 179 5.73 10.21 4.31
C ARG A 179 7.07 10.54 3.68
N THR A 180 7.20 11.70 3.05
CA THR A 180 8.45 12.14 2.42
C THR A 180 9.59 12.25 3.43
N ILE A 181 9.33 12.81 4.61
CA ILE A 181 10.30 12.89 5.71
C ILE A 181 10.72 11.48 6.17
N SER A 182 9.76 10.58 6.35
CA SER A 182 10.02 9.20 6.77
C SER A 182 10.84 8.44 5.73
N GLU A 183 10.49 8.53 4.45
CA GLU A 183 11.23 7.88 3.36
C GLU A 183 12.67 8.42 3.28
N ASN A 184 12.86 9.73 3.44
CA ASN A 184 14.19 10.34 3.47
C ASN A 184 15.02 9.87 4.67
N SER A 185 14.42 9.79 5.86
CA SER A 185 15.08 9.26 7.06
C SER A 185 15.52 7.80 6.86
N LEU A 186 14.67 6.97 6.25
CA LEU A 186 14.97 5.57 5.99
C LEU A 186 16.09 5.41 4.95
N ARG A 187 16.06 6.21 3.88
CA ARG A 187 17.14 6.28 2.88
C ARG A 187 18.46 6.76 3.50
N GLN A 188 18.41 7.71 4.43
CA GLN A 188 19.60 8.18 5.13
C GLN A 188 20.16 7.08 6.03
N GLY A 189 19.32 6.42 6.82
CA GLY A 189 19.74 5.29 7.67
C GLY A 189 20.37 4.15 6.88
N HIS A 190 19.88 3.88 5.66
CA HIS A 190 20.50 2.90 4.76
C HIS A 190 21.91 3.33 4.34
N ARG A 191 22.08 4.58 3.89
CA ARG A 191 23.39 5.14 3.52
C ARG A 191 24.38 5.13 4.70
N ASP A 192 23.91 5.39 5.91
CA ASP A 192 24.74 5.36 7.12
C ASP A 192 25.15 3.91 7.48
N ALA A 193 24.26 2.94 7.30
CA ALA A 193 24.56 1.53 7.51
C ALA A 193 25.58 1.01 6.48
N GLU A 194 25.41 1.38 5.21
CA GLU A 194 26.34 1.05 4.13
C GLU A 194 27.73 1.63 4.40
N SER A 195 27.80 2.91 4.78
CA SER A 195 29.07 3.56 5.13
C SER A 195 29.78 2.86 6.30
N ARG A 196 29.04 2.43 7.33
CA ARG A 196 29.60 1.64 8.44
C ARG A 196 30.10 0.27 8.01
N HIS A 197 29.34 -0.40 7.13
CA HIS A 197 29.76 -1.69 6.59
C HIS A 197 31.07 -1.54 5.80
N GLN A 198 31.16 -0.52 4.96
CA GLN A 198 32.33 -0.25 4.15
C GLN A 198 33.57 0.07 5.01
N ALA A 199 33.41 0.89 6.05
CA ALA A 199 34.49 1.14 7.01
C ALA A 199 35.00 -0.14 7.68
N ARG A 200 34.09 -1.07 8.03
CA ARG A 200 34.45 -2.36 8.62
C ARG A 200 35.15 -3.29 7.63
N VAL A 201 34.74 -3.28 6.36
CA VAL A 201 35.43 -4.02 5.31
C VAL A 201 36.87 -3.51 5.15
N THR A 202 37.07 -2.19 5.15
CA THR A 202 38.42 -1.60 5.10
C THR A 202 39.26 -2.02 6.31
N ASP A 203 38.74 -1.87 7.52
CA ASP A 203 39.44 -2.28 8.76
C ASP A 203 39.84 -3.76 8.76
N LEU A 204 38.93 -4.65 8.39
CA LEU A 204 39.25 -6.08 8.26
C LEU A 204 40.29 -6.36 7.17
N THR A 205 40.23 -5.62 6.07
CA THR A 205 41.23 -5.74 4.98
C THR A 205 42.62 -5.35 5.49
N ASP A 206 42.73 -4.26 6.24
CA ASP A 206 43.97 -3.80 6.84
C ASP A 206 44.53 -4.82 7.84
N GLN A 207 43.67 -5.40 8.69
CA GLN A 207 44.06 -6.46 9.63
C GLN A 207 44.57 -7.71 8.90
N VAL A 208 43.91 -8.13 7.82
CA VAL A 208 44.37 -9.26 6.99
C VAL A 208 45.73 -8.96 6.37
N ALA A 209 45.94 -7.75 5.84
CA ALA A 209 47.23 -7.35 5.29
C ALA A 209 48.34 -7.36 6.36
N GLN A 210 48.04 -6.89 7.58
CA GLN A 210 48.96 -6.90 8.71
C GLN A 210 49.34 -8.33 9.12
N LEU A 211 48.36 -9.23 9.28
CA LEU A 211 48.60 -10.63 9.63
C LEU A 211 49.42 -11.35 8.55
N GLN A 212 49.14 -11.09 7.27
CA GLN A 212 49.94 -11.64 6.18
C GLN A 212 51.39 -11.14 6.22
N ALA A 213 51.63 -9.87 6.55
CA ALA A 213 52.98 -9.34 6.71
C ALA A 213 53.73 -9.99 7.88
N GLN A 214 53.06 -10.18 9.02
CA GLN A 214 53.62 -10.89 10.18
C GLN A 214 53.98 -12.34 9.85
N LEU A 215 53.10 -13.05 9.15
CA LEU A 215 53.35 -14.43 8.74
C LEU A 215 54.60 -14.53 7.86
N ARG A 216 54.72 -13.65 6.86
CA ARG A 216 55.91 -13.58 6.00
C ARG A 216 57.18 -13.29 6.80
N ALA A 217 57.12 -12.38 7.77
CA ALA A 217 58.27 -12.07 8.63
C ALA A 217 58.66 -13.24 9.53
N SER A 218 57.69 -14.00 10.04
CA SER A 218 57.95 -15.21 10.82
C SER A 218 58.58 -16.32 9.97
N ASP A 219 58.08 -16.52 8.74
CA ASP A 219 58.63 -17.49 7.80
C ASP A 219 60.06 -17.17 7.39
N THR A 220 60.37 -15.89 7.13
CA THR A 220 61.75 -15.48 6.80
C THR A 220 62.69 -15.67 7.99
N ALA A 221 62.24 -15.37 9.22
CA ALA A 221 63.00 -15.63 10.43
C ALA A 221 63.25 -17.13 10.66
N ARG A 222 62.24 -17.98 10.42
CA ARG A 222 62.37 -19.44 10.51
C ARG A 222 63.39 -19.96 9.49
N GLN A 223 63.29 -19.53 8.24
CA GLN A 223 64.24 -19.94 7.19
C GLN A 223 65.68 -19.48 7.50
N ALA A 224 65.85 -18.29 8.08
CA ALA A 224 67.17 -17.82 8.50
C ALA A 224 67.74 -18.66 9.65
N ALA A 225 66.89 -19.04 10.62
CA ALA A 225 67.29 -19.92 11.72
C ALA A 225 67.64 -21.34 11.24
N GLU A 226 66.89 -21.88 10.28
CA GLU A 226 67.19 -23.18 9.65
C GLU A 226 68.53 -23.15 8.92
N ARG A 227 68.79 -22.14 8.08
CA ARG A 227 70.09 -21.97 7.42
C ARG A 227 71.24 -21.85 8.43
N GLY A 228 71.05 -21.08 9.50
CA GLY A 228 72.04 -20.94 10.56
C GLY A 228 72.26 -22.23 11.38
N ALA A 229 71.25 -23.10 11.48
CA ALA A 229 71.39 -24.41 12.10
C ALA A 229 72.14 -25.39 11.19
N ASP A 230 71.82 -25.42 9.90
CA ASP A 230 72.52 -26.25 8.91
C ASP A 230 74.00 -25.87 8.81
N GLU A 231 74.31 -24.57 8.80
CA GLU A 231 75.69 -24.08 8.75
C GLU A 231 76.47 -24.48 10.02
N ARG A 232 75.85 -24.44 11.20
CA ARG A 232 76.45 -24.94 12.45
C ARG A 232 76.63 -26.46 12.46
N VAL A 233 75.71 -27.23 11.89
CA VAL A 233 75.84 -28.70 11.77
C VAL A 233 76.99 -29.06 10.84
N LEU A 234 77.15 -28.34 9.73
CA LEU A 234 78.29 -28.50 8.82
C LEU A 234 79.61 -28.15 9.51
N ASP A 235 79.65 -27.09 10.32
CA ASP A 235 80.85 -26.67 11.06
C ASP A 235 81.24 -27.65 12.19
N VAL A 236 80.25 -28.19 12.90
CA VAL A 236 80.44 -29.27 13.90
C VAL A 236 80.92 -30.56 13.24
N ASN A 237 80.38 -30.93 12.07
CA ASN A 237 80.85 -32.10 11.31
C ASN A 237 82.27 -31.90 10.75
N ALA A 238 82.60 -30.71 10.25
CA ALA A 238 83.96 -30.39 9.80
C ALA A 238 84.99 -30.49 10.95
N SER A 239 84.61 -30.00 12.14
CA SER A 239 85.41 -30.12 13.37
C SER A 239 85.54 -31.57 13.87
N SER A 240 84.54 -32.41 13.60
CA SER A 240 84.56 -33.84 13.92
C SER A 240 85.46 -34.64 12.96
N ILE A 241 85.43 -34.30 11.66
CA ILE A 241 86.28 -34.92 10.63
C ILE A 241 87.75 -34.56 10.82
N SER A 242 88.07 -33.31 11.20
CA SER A 242 89.44 -32.91 11.51
C SER A 242 89.99 -33.66 12.72
N SER A 243 89.18 -33.83 13.78
CA SER A 243 89.48 -34.65 14.96
C SER A 243 89.76 -36.14 14.65
N TRP A 244 88.98 -36.76 13.75
CA TRP A 244 89.21 -38.15 13.31
C TRP A 244 90.41 -38.27 12.36
N GLY A 245 90.71 -37.24 11.57
CA GLY A 245 91.87 -37.18 10.67
C GLY A 245 93.22 -37.07 11.40
N THR A 246 93.26 -36.42 12.56
CA THR A 246 94.46 -36.39 13.42
C THR A 246 94.67 -37.70 14.18
N SER A 247 93.61 -38.46 14.50
CA SER A 247 93.72 -39.74 15.22
C SER A 247 94.14 -40.93 14.33
N ARG A 248 93.91 -40.87 13.01
CA ARG A 248 94.36 -41.91 12.04
C ARG A 248 95.77 -41.72 11.49
N ARG A 249 96.46 -40.62 11.83
CA ARG A 249 97.81 -40.31 11.34
C ARG A 249 98.91 -40.65 12.37
N SER A 250 98.59 -41.48 13.36
CA SER A 250 99.48 -41.89 14.46
C SER A 250 99.54 -43.42 14.69
N MET A 251 99.30 -44.23 13.67
CA MET A 251 99.57 -45.68 13.68
C MET A 251 100.55 -46.04 12.57
#